data_AF-A0A4R5UMK1-F1
#
_entry.id   AF-A0A4R5UMK1-F1
#
_cell.length_a   1.000
_cell.length_b   1.000
_cell.length_c   1.000
_cell.angle_alpha   90.00
_cell.angle_beta   90.00
_cell.angle_gamma   90.00
#
_symmetry.space_group_name_H-M   'P 1'
#
loop_
_entity.id
_entity.type
_entity.pdbx_description
1 polymer ?
#
loop_
_entity_poly.entity_id
_entity_poly.type
_entity_poly.pdbx_seq_one_letter_code
_entity_poly.pdbx_strand_id
1 'polypeptide(L)'
;MKKREYLYLCLLGSVAIGSVIDSYIFVYDERLMIFNDIAQMLLIVIFSVLWEIEDGRLLGLPLRSPTRLLTVLFMPLGLLIYCLQSRRPVSGLLVYFGFLAGVIAAAVAGIYLGDWLVALTADLPSSSGT
;
A
#
# COMPACT_ATOMS: atom_id res chain seq x y z
N MET A 1 12.86 5.99 20.27
CA MET A 1 12.54 6.29 18.86
C MET A 1 11.06 6.58 18.76
N LYS A 2 10.65 7.59 17.99
CA LYS A 2 9.24 7.91 17.78
C LYS A 2 8.64 6.82 16.87
N LYS A 3 7.39 6.41 17.12
CA LYS A 3 6.68 5.36 16.36
C LYS A 3 6.77 5.55 14.84
N ARG A 4 6.75 6.80 14.38
CA ARG A 4 6.96 7.20 12.98
C ARG A 4 8.29 6.73 12.39
N GLU A 5 9.39 6.91 13.12
CA GLU A 5 10.74 6.51 12.68
C GLU A 5 10.85 4.98 12.58
N TYR A 6 10.20 4.27 13.49
CA TYR A 6 10.16 2.81 13.47
C TYR A 6 9.41 2.27 12.24
N LEU A 7 8.26 2.87 11.89
CA LEU A 7 7.52 2.51 10.66
C LEU A 7 8.34 2.73 9.39
N TYR A 8 9.09 3.83 9.34
CA TYR A 8 10.00 4.10 8.23
C TYR A 8 11.14 3.07 8.15
N LEU A 9 11.74 2.69 9.28
CA LEU A 9 12.77 1.65 9.32
C LEU A 9 12.24 0.27 8.92
N CYS A 10 11.02 -0.09 9.35
CA CYS A 10 10.36 -1.33 8.94
C CYS A 10 10.09 -1.35 7.43
N LEU A 11 9.62 -0.23 6.88
CA LEU A 11 9.43 -0.08 5.44
C LEU A 11 10.75 -0.30 4.70
N LEU A 12 11.80 0.43 5.08
CA LEU A 12 13.13 0.34 4.45
C LEU A 12 13.71 -1.08 4.55
N GLY A 13 13.60 -1.70 5.73
CA GLY A 13 14.03 -3.07 5.96
C GLY A 13 13.26 -4.07 5.09
N SER A 14 11.94 -3.91 4.97
CA SER A 14 11.12 -4.80 4.14
C SER A 14 11.53 -4.74 2.67
N VAL A 15 11.73 -3.53 2.12
CA VAL A 15 12.16 -3.28 0.74
C VAL A 15 13.53 -3.91 0.48
N ALA A 16 14.49 -3.67 1.39
CA ALA A 16 15.83 -4.22 1.28
C ALA A 16 15.82 -5.77 1.31
N ILE A 17 15.07 -6.36 2.24
CA ILE A 17 15.00 -7.83 2.38
C ILE A 17 14.40 -8.47 1.14
N GLY A 18 13.25 -8.00 0.65
CA GLY A 18 12.65 -8.64 -0.53
C GLY A 18 13.47 -8.45 -1.80
N SER A 19 14.19 -7.33 -1.95
CA SER A 19 15.17 -7.14 -3.04
C SER A 19 16.30 -8.17 -2.99
N VAL A 20 16.81 -8.48 -1.79
CA VAL A 20 17.84 -9.50 -1.57
C VAL A 20 17.29 -10.90 -1.87
N ILE A 21 16.06 -11.18 -1.41
CA ILE A 21 15.37 -12.45 -1.66
C ILE A 21 15.19 -12.69 -3.17
N ASP A 22 14.73 -11.69 -3.93
CA ASP A 22 14.60 -11.80 -5.39
C ASP A 22 15.95 -12.09 -6.06
N SER A 23 17.00 -11.38 -5.62
CA SER A 23 18.32 -11.46 -6.23
C SER A 23 19.06 -12.78 -5.94
N TYR A 24 18.76 -13.45 -4.83
CA TYR A 24 19.50 -14.64 -4.38
C TYR A 24 18.69 -15.94 -4.39
N ILE A 25 17.40 -15.88 -4.09
CA ILE A 25 16.56 -17.07 -3.86
C ILE A 25 15.72 -17.39 -5.10
N PHE A 26 15.13 -16.37 -5.75
CA PHE A 26 14.11 -16.59 -6.77
C PHE A 26 14.57 -16.36 -8.21
N VAL A 27 15.87 -16.19 -8.45
CA VAL A 27 16.48 -16.07 -9.80
C VAL A 27 16.08 -17.22 -10.74
N TYR A 28 15.71 -18.38 -10.21
CA TYR A 28 15.41 -19.59 -10.99
C TYR A 28 13.95 -20.06 -10.92
N ASP A 29 13.06 -19.39 -10.18
CA ASP A 29 11.65 -19.77 -10.05
C ASP A 29 10.71 -18.57 -10.15
N GLU A 30 10.17 -18.38 -11.36
CA GLU A 30 9.26 -17.28 -11.69
C GLU A 30 7.98 -17.27 -10.84
N ARG A 31 7.50 -18.43 -10.35
CA ARG A 31 6.29 -18.47 -9.53
C ARG A 31 6.53 -17.90 -8.14
N LEU A 32 7.68 -18.21 -7.54
CA LEU A 32 8.02 -17.73 -6.21
C LEU A 32 8.35 -16.22 -6.20
N MET A 33 8.94 -15.73 -7.30
CA MET A 33 9.17 -14.30 -7.52
C MET A 33 7.86 -13.50 -7.46
N ILE A 34 6.79 -13.97 -8.11
CA ILE A 34 5.47 -13.30 -8.08
C ILE A 34 4.92 -13.18 -6.65
N PHE A 35 5.08 -14.20 -5.81
CA PHE A 35 4.62 -14.14 -4.43
C PHE A 35 5.42 -13.14 -3.58
N ASN A 36 6.73 -13.04 -3.81
CA ASN A 36 7.57 -12.04 -3.16
C ASN A 36 7.20 -10.62 -3.59
N ASP A 37 6.97 -10.40 -4.89
CA ASP A 37 6.52 -9.11 -5.44
C ASP A 37 5.19 -8.67 -4.81
N ILE A 38 4.22 -9.59 -4.69
CA ILE A 38 2.92 -9.31 -4.06
C ILE A 38 3.11 -8.98 -2.57
N ALA A 39 3.93 -9.75 -1.85
CA ALA A 39 4.21 -9.51 -0.44
C ALA A 39 4.89 -8.15 -0.22
N GLN A 40 5.88 -7.81 -1.04
CA GLN A 40 6.56 -6.51 -1.06
C GLN A 40 5.56 -5.38 -1.30
N MET A 41 4.71 -5.48 -2.32
CA MET A 41 3.69 -4.48 -2.61
C MET A 41 2.77 -4.25 -1.40
N LEU A 42 2.28 -5.32 -0.77
CA LEU A 42 1.41 -5.22 0.40
C LEU A 42 2.12 -4.53 1.58
N LEU A 43 3.36 -4.93 1.87
CA LEU A 43 4.13 -4.34 2.97
C LEU A 43 4.40 -2.84 2.74
N ILE A 44 4.74 -2.44 1.51
CA ILE A 44 4.98 -1.03 1.19
C ILE A 44 3.71 -0.21 1.40
N VAL A 45 2.55 -0.70 0.92
CA VAL A 45 1.26 -0.01 1.12
C VAL A 45 0.91 0.08 2.61
N ILE A 46 0.97 -1.04 3.34
CA ILE A 46 0.60 -1.09 4.76
C ILE A 46 1.48 -0.14 5.57
N PHE A 47 2.80 -0.21 5.43
CA PHE A 47 3.70 0.65 6.20
C PHE A 47 3.58 2.11 5.81
N SER A 48 3.39 2.43 4.53
CA SER A 48 3.16 3.82 4.09
C SER A 48 1.88 4.39 4.69
N VAL A 49 0.79 3.60 4.69
CA VAL A 49 -0.49 4.00 5.29
C VAL A 49 -0.37 4.17 6.80
N LEU A 50 0.30 3.27 7.51
CA LEU A 50 0.54 3.38 8.96
C LEU A 50 1.41 4.60 9.29
N TRP A 51 2.39 4.88 8.45
CA TRP A 51 3.28 6.01 8.61
C TRP A 51 2.54 7.34 8.44
N GLU A 52 1.68 7.47 7.42
CA GLU A 52 0.79 8.63 7.25
C GLU A 52 -0.18 8.83 8.42
N ILE A 53 -0.72 7.74 9.00
CA ILE A 53 -1.58 7.86 10.19
C ILE A 53 -0.84 8.52 11.33
N GLU A 54 0.36 8.02 11.62
CA GLU A 54 1.15 8.53 12.74
C GLU A 54 1.62 9.96 12.47
N ASP A 55 1.97 10.29 11.23
CA ASP A 55 2.39 11.64 10.87
C ASP A 55 1.23 12.64 10.94
N GLY A 56 0.04 12.28 10.45
CA GLY A 56 -1.17 13.07 10.60
C GLY A 56 -1.54 13.31 12.07
N ARG A 57 -1.37 12.29 12.92
CA ARG A 57 -1.56 12.41 14.39
C ARG A 57 -0.58 13.39 15.02
N LEU A 58 0.69 13.38 14.60
CA LEU A 58 1.73 14.27 15.13
C LEU A 58 1.56 15.72 14.67
N LEU A 59 1.04 15.94 13.47
CA LEU A 59 0.82 17.27 12.88
C LEU A 59 -0.54 17.88 13.25
N GLY A 60 -1.41 17.14 13.94
CA GLY A 60 -2.77 17.58 14.27
C GLY A 60 -3.65 17.80 13.03
N LEU A 61 -3.26 17.21 11.89
CA LEU A 61 -4.00 17.36 10.64
C LEU A 61 -5.12 16.33 10.58
N PRO A 62 -6.32 16.71 10.09
CA PRO A 62 -7.37 15.74 9.84
C PRO A 62 -6.88 14.74 8.78
N LEU A 63 -7.04 13.45 9.07
CA LEU A 63 -6.79 12.35 8.12
C LEU A 63 -7.71 12.51 6.92
N ARG A 64 -7.24 13.19 5.87
CA ARG A 64 -8.01 13.36 4.63
C ARG A 64 -7.69 12.21 3.69
N SER A 65 -8.70 11.38 3.39
CA SER A 65 -8.65 10.31 2.38
C SER A 65 -7.92 10.63 1.07
N PRO A 66 -8.04 11.85 0.47
CA PRO A 66 -7.33 12.15 -0.78
C PRO A 66 -5.79 12.14 -0.66
N THR A 67 -5.21 12.54 0.47
CA THR A 67 -3.75 12.55 0.64
C THR A 67 -3.22 11.11 0.66
N ARG A 68 -3.91 10.21 1.37
CA ARG A 68 -3.63 8.76 1.40
C ARG A 68 -3.66 8.13 0.01
N LEU A 69 -4.66 8.50 -0.78
CA LEU A 69 -4.83 7.99 -2.13
C LEU A 69 -3.66 8.43 -3.03
N LEU A 70 -3.27 9.70 -2.93
CA LEU A 70 -2.13 10.26 -3.65
C LEU A 70 -0.82 9.55 -3.31
N THR A 71 -0.59 9.25 -2.03
CA THR A 71 0.65 8.57 -1.58
C THR A 71 0.75 7.15 -2.15
N VAL A 72 -0.36 6.42 -2.22
CA VAL A 72 -0.41 5.08 -2.87
C VAL A 72 -0.28 5.19 -4.40
N LEU A 73 -0.87 6.23 -5.01
CA LEU A 73 -0.83 6.46 -6.46
C LEU A 73 0.54 6.95 -6.97
N PHE A 74 1.36 7.57 -6.11
CA PHE A 74 2.73 7.96 -6.44
C PHE A 74 3.71 6.79 -6.39
N MET A 75 3.40 5.74 -5.62
CA MET A 75 4.24 4.54 -5.48
C MET A 75 4.57 3.82 -6.82
N PRO A 76 3.64 3.63 -7.77
CA PRO A 76 3.93 2.97 -9.05
C PRO A 76 4.63 3.87 -10.09
N LEU A 77 5.11 5.07 -9.75
CA LEU A 77 5.78 5.94 -10.74
C LEU A 77 7.03 5.26 -11.34
N GLY A 78 7.73 4.45 -10.56
CA GLY A 78 8.84 3.62 -11.04
C GLY A 78 8.39 2.59 -12.09
N LEU A 79 7.20 2.01 -11.94
CA LEU A 79 6.61 1.09 -12.91
C LEU A 79 6.31 1.81 -14.23
N LEU A 80 5.81 3.04 -14.18
CA LEU A 80 5.61 3.86 -15.39
C LEU A 80 6.93 4.09 -16.13
N ILE A 81 8.00 4.45 -15.41
CA ILE A 81 9.33 4.65 -15.99
C ILE A 81 9.83 3.34 -16.64
N TYR A 82 9.69 2.21 -15.95
CA TYR A 82 10.04 0.90 -16.48
C TYR A 82 9.24 0.55 -17.76
N CYS A 83 7.93 0.80 -17.75
CA CYS A 83 7.06 0.57 -18.92
C CYS A 83 7.47 1.44 -20.12
N LEU A 84 7.88 2.69 -19.88
CA LEU A 84 8.37 3.59 -20.94
C LEU A 84 9.74 3.17 -21.48
N GLN A 85 10.58 2.51 -20.67
CA GLN A 85 11.88 1.97 -21.10
C GLN A 85 11.77 0.61 -21.83
N SER A 86 10.63 -0.08 -21.71
CA SER A 86 10.39 -1.37 -22.34
C SER A 86 10.24 -1.28 -23.87
N ARG A 87 10.66 -2.34 -24.58
CA ARG A 87 10.45 -2.48 -26.04
C ARG A 87 8.97 -2.56 -26.46
N ARG A 88 8.03 -2.66 -25.51
CA ARG A 88 6.57 -2.71 -25.75
C ARG A 88 5.81 -1.71 -24.85
N PRO A 89 5.94 -0.40 -25.12
CA PRO A 89 5.44 0.66 -24.22
C PRO A 89 3.91 0.66 -24.07
N VAL A 90 3.17 0.30 -25.13
CA VAL A 90 1.70 0.29 -25.10
C VAL A 90 1.15 -0.76 -24.13
N SER A 91 1.73 -1.97 -24.14
CA SER A 91 1.33 -3.03 -23.20
C SER A 91 1.68 -2.66 -21.75
N GLY A 92 2.82 -2.00 -21.54
CA GLY A 92 3.21 -1.50 -20.22
C GLY A 92 2.25 -0.44 -19.69
N LEU A 93 1.83 0.50 -20.55
CA LEU A 93 0.83 1.50 -20.19
C LEU A 93 -0.52 0.87 -19.81
N LEU A 94 -0.98 -0.15 -20.54
CA LEU A 94 -2.21 -0.86 -20.18
C LEU A 94 -2.13 -1.51 -18.80
N VAL A 95 -1.00 -2.16 -18.47
CA VAL A 95 -0.77 -2.75 -17.15
C VAL A 95 -0.72 -1.65 -16.07
N TYR A 96 -0.06 -0.54 -16.35
CA TYR A 96 0.02 0.60 -15.42
C TYR A 96 -1.37 1.22 -15.15
N PHE A 97 -2.16 1.49 -16.19
CA PHE A 97 -3.52 2.02 -16.02
C PHE A 97 -4.46 1.00 -15.39
N GLY A 98 -4.30 -0.30 -15.69
CA GLY A 98 -5.03 -1.37 -15.01
C GLY A 98 -4.72 -1.42 -13.51
N PHE A 99 -3.44 -1.26 -13.13
CA PHE A 99 -3.02 -1.14 -11.74
C PHE A 99 -3.67 0.07 -11.06
N LEU A 100 -3.60 1.26 -11.69
CA LEU A 100 -4.25 2.48 -11.21
C LEU A 100 -5.76 2.29 -10.96
N ALA A 101 -6.46 1.69 -11.92
CA ALA A 101 -7.88 1.38 -11.79
C ALA A 101 -8.16 0.43 -10.62
N GLY A 102 -7.31 -0.60 -10.44
CA GLY A 102 -7.38 -1.53 -9.32
C GLY A 102 -7.19 -0.83 -7.96
N VAL A 103 -6.22 0.09 -7.86
CA VAL A 103 -6.00 0.89 -6.63
C VAL A 103 -7.22 1.76 -6.31
N ILE A 104 -7.80 2.43 -7.31
CA ILE A 104 -9.01 3.24 -7.13
C ILE A 104 -10.17 2.35 -6.66
N ALA A 105 -10.38 1.21 -7.31
CA ALA A 105 -11.43 0.27 -6.93
C ALA A 105 -11.26 -0.24 -5.50
N ALA A 106 -10.04 -0.62 -5.11
CA ALA A 106 -9.72 -1.05 -3.75
C ALA A 106 -9.95 0.05 -2.71
N ALA A 107 -9.59 1.30 -3.03
CA ALA A 107 -9.83 2.43 -2.15
C ALA A 107 -11.32 2.71 -1.96
N VAL A 108 -12.11 2.68 -3.05
CA VAL A 108 -13.57 2.82 -2.99
C VAL A 108 -14.18 1.69 -2.15
N ALA A 109 -13.79 0.44 -2.41
CA ALA A 109 -14.24 -0.70 -1.62
C ALA A 109 -13.87 -0.56 -0.13
N GLY A 110 -12.67 -0.06 0.17
CA GLY A 110 -12.22 0.20 1.54
C GLY A 110 -13.04 1.28 2.25
N ILE A 111 -13.47 2.33 1.54
CA ILE A 111 -14.37 3.36 2.10
C ILE A 111 -15.73 2.72 2.44
N TYR A 112 -16.35 2.01 1.49
CA TYR A 112 -17.64 1.35 1.73
C TYR A 112 -17.57 0.31 2.86
N LEU A 113 -16.49 -0.47 2.91
CA LEU A 113 -16.26 -1.43 3.99
C LEU A 113 -16.09 -0.72 5.35
N GLY A 114 -15.38 0.41 5.37
CA GLY A 114 -15.21 1.24 6.56
C GLY A 114 -16.53 1.79 7.07
N ASP A 115 -17.34 2.36 6.18
CA ASP A 115 -18.68 2.88 6.52
C ASP A 115 -19.60 1.77 7.04
N TRP A 116 -19.55 0.59 6.40
CA TRP A 116 -20.30 -0.58 6.84
C TRP A 116 -19.86 -1.09 8.22
N LEU A 117 -18.56 -1.14 8.49
CA LEU A 117 -18.03 -1.54 9.81
C LEU A 117 -18.43 -0.54 10.90
N VAL A 118 -18.36 0.77 10.63
CA VAL A 118 -18.80 1.80 11.59
C VAL A 118 -20.29 1.66 11.88
N ALA A 119 -21.12 1.48 10.86
CA ALA A 119 -22.55 1.24 11.03
C ALA A 119 -22.83 -0.02 11.87
N LEU A 120 -22.14 -1.12 11.59
CA LEU A 120 -22.24 -2.36 12.37
C LEU A 120 -21.87 -2.16 13.84
N THR A 121 -20.82 -1.38 14.13
CA THR A 121 -20.43 -1.09 15.51
C THR A 121 -21.35 -0.11 16.23
N ALA A 122 -22.04 0.78 15.50
CA ALA A 122 -23.01 1.71 16.06
C ALA A 122 -24.32 1.03 16.47
N ASP A 123 -24.67 -0.08 15.82
CA ASP A 123 -25.87 -0.88 16.12
C ASP A 123 -25.67 -1.89 17.27
N LEU A 124 -24.45 -2.02 17.80
CA LEU A 124 -24.21 -2.86 18.99
C LEU A 124 -24.70 -2.13 20.24
N PRO A 125 -25.58 -2.73 21.06
CA PRO A 125 -26.02 -2.11 22.30
C PRO A 125 -24.81 -1.86 23.18
N SER A 126 -24.64 -0.61 23.63
CA SER A 126 -23.61 -0.26 24.60
C SER A 126 -23.77 -1.16 25.82
N SER A 127 -22.83 -2.07 26.05
CA SER A 127 -22.73 -2.80 27.31
C SER A 127 -22.22 -1.85 28.39
N SER A 128 -23.01 -0.83 28.69
CA SER A 128 -22.93 -0.03 29.90
C SER A 128 -23.91 -0.65 30.89
N GLY A 129 -23.41 -1.56 31.72
CA GLY A 129 -24.21 -2.18 32.77
C GLY A 129 -23.44 -3.24 33.54
N THR A 130 -22.38 -2.81 34.25
CA THR A 130 -22.12 -2.96 35.71
C THR A 130 -20.63 -2.85 35.98
#